data_AF-A0A258JMB3-F1
#
_entry.id   AF-A0A258JMB3-F1
#
_cell.length_a   1.000
_cell.length_b   1.000
_cell.length_c   1.000
_cell.angle_alpha   90.00
_cell.angle_beta   90.00
_cell.angle_gamma   90.00
#
_symmetry.space_group_name_H-M   'P 1'
#
loop_
_entity.id
_entity.type
_entity.pdbx_description
1 polymer ?
#
loop_
_entity_poly.entity_id
_entity_poly.type
_entity_poly.pdbx_seq_one_letter_code
_entity_poly.pdbx_strand_id
1 'polypeptide(L)' 'MGKRKIEIMDTTLRDGEQTSGVSFSAAEKLTIAQLLLEELHVDRIEIASARVSEGEFEGVKGIMTWAETKGYA' A
#
# COMPACT_ATOMS: atom_id res chain seq x y z
N MET A 1 -7.45 30.92 -13.63
CA MET A 1 -7.76 29.79 -12.73
C MET A 1 -6.58 28.84 -12.71
N GLY A 2 -5.98 28.57 -11.54
CA GLY A 2 -4.94 27.57 -11.41
C GLY A 2 -5.48 26.17 -11.72
N LYS A 3 -4.65 25.29 -12.29
CA LYS A 3 -5.03 23.88 -12.47
C LYS A 3 -5.29 23.27 -11.09
N ARG A 4 -6.44 22.60 -10.94
CA ARG A 4 -6.75 21.83 -9.72
C ARG A 4 -5.76 20.66 -9.66
N LYS A 5 -5.04 20.51 -8.54
CA LYS A 5 -4.28 19.29 -8.25
C LYS A 5 -5.30 18.18 -7.96
N ILE A 6 -5.18 17.07 -8.68
CA ILE A 6 -5.93 15.84 -8.41
C ILE A 6 -4.93 14.86 -7.81
N GLU A 7 -5.31 14.21 -6.73
CA GLU A 7 -4.51 13.19 -6.06
C GLU A 7 -5.21 11.84 -6.19
N ILE A 8 -4.44 10.78 -6.42
CA ILE A 8 -4.91 9.41 -6.52
C ILE A 8 -4.51 8.66 -5.25
N MET A 9 -5.50 8.15 -4.52
CA MET A 9 -5.31 7.24 -3.41
C MET A 9 -5.73 5.84 -3.86
N ASP A 10 -4.77 4.91 -3.89
CA ASP A 10 -5.02 3.52 -4.23
C ASP A 10 -5.34 2.70 -2.97
N THR A 11 -6.42 1.91 -3.00
CA THR A 11 -6.88 1.10 -1.86
C THR A 11 -6.72 -0.41 -2.10
N THR A 12 -5.92 -0.83 -3.10
CA THR A 12 -5.72 -2.25 -3.44
C THR A 12 -5.25 -3.08 -2.24
N LEU A 13 -4.33 -2.56 -1.43
CA LEU A 13 -3.77 -3.23 -0.26
C LEU A 13 -4.67 -3.23 0.98
N ARG A 14 -5.87 -2.65 0.89
CA ARG A 14 -6.89 -2.67 1.94
C ARG A 14 -8.20 -3.25 1.43
N ASP A 15 -8.88 -2.55 0.53
CA ASP A 15 -10.19 -2.94 0.02
C ASP A 15 -10.08 -4.12 -0.96
N GLY A 16 -9.00 -4.14 -1.76
CA GLY A 16 -8.72 -5.27 -2.66
C GLY A 16 -8.56 -6.58 -1.90
N GLU A 17 -7.85 -6.56 -0.77
CA GLU A 17 -7.69 -7.74 0.10
C GLU A 17 -8.96 -8.13 0.86
N GLN A 18 -9.86 -7.19 1.14
CA GLN A 18 -11.17 -7.49 1.73
C GLN A 18 -12.13 -8.18 0.76
N THR A 19 -11.77 -8.28 -0.52
CA THR A 19 -12.56 -9.00 -1.52
C THR A 19 -12.55 -10.49 -1.24
N SER A 20 -13.72 -11.12 -1.21
CA SER A 20 -13.86 -12.55 -0.92
C SER A 20 -12.97 -13.41 -1.82
N GLY A 21 -12.10 -14.22 -1.20
CA GLY A 21 -11.18 -15.11 -1.91
C GLY A 21 -9.86 -14.45 -2.34
N VAL A 22 -9.64 -13.18 -1.99
CA VAL A 22 -8.36 -12.47 -2.19
C VAL A 22 -7.60 -12.44 -0.86
N SER A 23 -6.30 -12.70 -0.92
CA SER A 23 -5.38 -12.53 0.20
C SER A 23 -3.99 -12.30 -0.39
N PHE A 24 -3.22 -11.39 0.21
CA PHE A 24 -1.84 -11.14 -0.22
C PHE A 24 -0.88 -11.59 0.87
N SER A 25 0.15 -12.34 0.49
CA SER A 25 1.30 -12.58 1.36
C SER A 25 2.05 -11.27 1.63
N ALA A 26 2.82 -11.21 2.71
CA ALA A 26 3.62 -10.03 3.05
C ALA A 26 4.56 -9.59 1.89
N ALA A 27 5.12 -10.56 1.16
CA ALA A 27 5.96 -10.31 -0.01
C ALA A 27 5.16 -9.67 -1.17
N GLU A 28 3.98 -10.23 -1.49
CA GLU A 28 3.10 -9.67 -2.52
C GLU A 28 2.66 -8.24 -2.16
N LYS A 29 2.33 -7.97 -0.90
CA LYS A 29 1.96 -6.62 -0.45
C LYS A 29 3.09 -5.61 -0.68
N LEU A 30 4.32 -5.97 -0.35
CA LEU A 30 5.48 -5.11 -0.59
C LEU A 30 5.71 -4.87 -2.08
N THR A 31 5.61 -5.92 -2.91
CA THR A 31 5.73 -5.77 -4.37
C THR A 31 4.63 -4.88 -4.94
N ILE A 32 3.38 -5.03 -4.50
CA ILE A 32 2.27 -4.19 -4.95
C ILE A 32 2.50 -2.73 -4.52
N ALA A 33 2.92 -2.48 -3.28
CA ALA A 33 3.24 -1.13 -2.80
C ALA A 33 4.34 -0.45 -3.65
N GLN A 34 5.39 -1.21 -3.98
CA GLN A 34 6.46 -0.76 -4.88
C GLN A 34 5.93 -0.40 -6.26
N LEU A 35 5.13 -1.27 -6.89
CA LEU A 35 4.55 -1.02 -8.20
C LEU A 35 3.63 0.21 -8.21
N LEU A 36 2.80 0.38 -7.18
CA LEU A 36 1.87 1.50 -7.08
C LEU A 36 2.60 2.85 -6.98
N LEU A 37 3.66 2.94 -6.16
CA LEU A 37 4.37 4.20 -5.90
C LEU A 37 5.47 4.50 -6.93
N GLU A 38 6.22 3.50 -7.36
CA GLU A 38 7.40 3.67 -8.22
C GLU A 38 7.10 3.55 -9.71
N GLU A 39 6.11 2.72 -10.11
CA GLU A 39 5.81 2.48 -11.54
C GLU A 39 4.51 3.18 -11.97
N LEU A 40 3.45 3.10 -11.16
CA LEU A 40 2.16 3.73 -11.46
C LEU A 40 2.09 5.19 -10.96
N HIS A 41 2.97 5.58 -10.06
CA HIS A 41 3.07 6.92 -9.48
C HIS A 41 1.77 7.43 -8.86
N VAL A 42 1.07 6.58 -8.10
CA VAL A 42 -0.07 7.04 -7.28
C VAL A 42 0.45 7.96 -6.17
N ASP A 43 -0.34 8.96 -5.80
CA ASP A 43 0.08 9.92 -4.77
C ASP A 43 0.13 9.25 -3.39
N ARG A 44 -0.79 8.31 -3.12
CA ARG A 44 -0.95 7.66 -1.82
C ARG A 44 -1.46 6.23 -1.96
N ILE A 45 -1.05 5.37 -1.04
CA ILE A 45 -1.59 4.01 -0.88
C ILE A 45 -2.25 3.87 0.49
N GLU A 46 -3.35 3.15 0.55
CA GLU A 46 -3.98 2.72 1.81
C GLU A 46 -3.70 1.23 2.03
N ILE A 47 -3.18 0.90 3.22
CA ILE A 47 -2.78 -0.47 3.60
C ILE A 47 -3.71 -0.96 4.72
N ALA A 48 -3.98 -2.26 4.76
CA ALA A 48 -4.75 -2.91 5.82
C ALA A 48 -4.22 -2.61 7.25
N SER A 49 -5.10 -2.74 8.24
CA SER A 49 -4.75 -2.45 9.64
C SER A 49 -3.82 -3.52 10.21
N ALA A 50 -2.66 -3.10 10.73
CA ALA A 50 -1.70 -3.94 11.44
C ALA A 50 -2.26 -4.64 12.72
N ARG A 51 -3.53 -4.38 13.09
CA ARG A 51 -4.22 -4.99 14.24
C ARG A 51 -4.96 -6.28 13.89
N VAL A 52 -5.01 -6.67 12.62
CA VAL A 52 -5.83 -7.80 12.15
C VAL A 52 -5.16 -9.15 12.43
N SER A 53 -3.84 -9.27 12.23
CA SER A 53 -3.07 -10.48 12.54
C SER A 53 -1.57 -10.19 12.63
N GLU A 54 -0.78 -11.16 13.10
CA GLU A 54 0.69 -11.08 13.09
C GLU A 54 1.26 -11.02 11.65
N GLY A 55 0.65 -11.75 10.72
CA GLY A 55 1.03 -11.69 9.29
C GLY A 55 0.75 -10.32 8.67
N GLU A 56 -0.38 -9.70 9.01
CA GLU A 56 -0.69 -8.32 8.61
C GLU A 56 0.29 -7.33 9.19
N PHE A 57 0.63 -7.49 10.47
CA PHE A 57 1.60 -6.64 11.14
C PHE A 57 2.96 -6.67 10.43
N GLU A 58 3.49 -7.86 10.13
CA GLU A 58 4.76 -7.99 9.42
C GLU A 58 4.69 -7.47 7.98
N GLY A 59 3.56 -7.66 7.29
CA GLY A 59 3.33 -7.07 5.97
C GLY A 59 3.37 -5.53 5.98
N VAL A 60 2.61 -4.91 6.89
CA VAL A 60 2.59 -3.45 7.07
C VAL A 60 3.98 -2.94 7.45
N LYS A 61 4.64 -3.59 8.41
CA LYS A 61 5.98 -3.21 8.87
C LYS A 61 7.01 -3.28 7.73
N GLY A 62 6.97 -4.33 6.91
CA GLY A 62 7.83 -4.46 5.74
C GLY A 62 7.65 -3.34 4.73
N ILE A 63 6.39 -2.97 4.44
CA ILE A 63 6.09 -1.82 3.57
C ILE A 63 6.60 -0.52 4.20
N MET A 64 6.34 -0.27 5.49
CA MET A 64 6.77 0.96 6.16
C MET A 64 8.29 1.10 6.20
N THR A 65 9.01 0.04 6.55
CA THR A 65 10.49 0.04 6.53
C THR A 65 11.02 0.36 5.14
N TRP A 66 10.46 -0.26 4.10
CA TRP A 66 10.86 0.07 2.73
C TRP A 66 10.52 1.52 2.35
N ALA A 67 9.31 1.99 2.68
CA ALA A 67 8.85 3.34 2.39
C ALA A 67 9.74 4.42 3.03
N GLU A 68 10.19 4.20 4.27
CA GLU A 68 11.17 5.07 4.95
C GLU A 68 12.49 5.16 4.18
N THR A 69 13.00 4.05 3.65
CA THR A 69 14.24 4.06 2.85
C THR A 69 14.13 4.83 1.53
N LYS A 70 12.90 5.02 1.04
CA LYS A 70 12.60 5.74 -0.21
C LYS A 70 12.09 7.17 -0.01
N GLY A 71 11.80 7.57 1.23
CA GLY A 71 11.24 8.89 1.54
C GLY A 71 9.74 9.03 1.24
N TYR A 72 9.00 7.90 1.24
CA TYR A 72 7.54 7.90 1.11
C TYR A 72 6.79 8.01 2.44
N ALA A 73 7.49 7.77 3.58
CA ALA A 73 6.94 7.79 4.93
C ALA A 73 7.13 9.15 5.63
#